data_AF-A0A501P9N5-F1
#
_entry.id   AF-A0A501P9N5-F1
#
_cell.length_a   1.000
_cell.length_b   1.000
_cell.length_c   1.000
_cell.angle_alpha   90.00
_cell.angle_beta   90.00
_cell.angle_gamma   90.00
#
_symmetry.space_group_name_H-M   'P 1'
#
loop_
_entity.id
_entity.type
_entity.pdbx_description
1 polymer ?
#
loop_
_entity_poly.entity_id
_entity_poly.type
_entity_poly.pdbx_seq_one_letter_code
_entity_poly.pdbx_strand_id
1 'polypeptide(L)'
;MFDEMINDFFSGVNNNMIEIQKGLERLLISHIYSPIKLNERNNLMSDGDFKIKTEALATKTALGMISSQLDTTMKGAYSTKVVETLKTKEKDYDTIV
;
A
#
# COMPACT_ATOMS: atom_id res chain seq x y z
N MET A 1 26.15 5.00 -54.57
CA MET A 1 27.14 3.91 -54.66
C MET A 1 28.23 3.99 -53.58
N PHE A 2 29.09 5.01 -53.52
CA PHE A 2 30.08 5.11 -52.42
C PHE A 2 29.45 5.34 -51.04
N ASP A 3 28.42 6.19 -50.94
CA ASP A 3 27.72 6.43 -49.68
C ASP A 3 26.94 5.21 -49.18
N GLU A 4 26.40 4.38 -50.07
CA GLU A 4 25.72 3.14 -49.69
C GLU A 4 26.70 2.10 -49.13
N MET A 5 27.89 1.99 -49.70
CA MET A 5 28.94 1.08 -49.19
C MET A 5 29.48 1.53 -47.83
N ILE A 6 29.62 2.85 -47.62
CA ILE A 6 29.99 3.42 -46.32
C ILE A 6 28.90 3.14 -45.29
N ASN A 7 27.63 3.36 -45.64
CA ASN A 7 26.51 3.08 -44.75
C ASN A 7 26.40 1.59 -44.41
N ASP A 8 26.58 0.68 -45.37
CA ASP A 8 26.59 -0.76 -45.11
C ASP A 8 27.76 -1.17 -44.20
N PHE A 9 28.95 -0.60 -44.41
CA PHE A 9 30.13 -0.88 -43.56
C PHE A 9 29.94 -0.42 -42.11
N PHE A 10 29.29 0.72 -41.87
CA PHE A 10 29.00 1.24 -40.53
C PHE A 10 27.65 0.79 -39.94
N SER A 11 26.76 0.17 -40.73
CA SER A 11 25.44 -0.30 -40.29
C SER A 11 25.53 -1.30 -39.12
N GLY A 12 26.53 -2.19 -39.15
CA GLY A 12 26.79 -3.15 -38.08
C GLY A 12 27.22 -2.48 -36.77
N VAL A 13 27.94 -1.37 -36.84
CA VAL A 13 28.37 -0.60 -35.66
C VAL A 13 27.18 0.13 -35.01
N ASN A 14 26.30 0.73 -35.82
CA ASN A 14 25.09 1.39 -35.32
C ASN A 14 24.12 0.39 -34.66
N ASN A 15 23.91 -0.78 -35.26
CA ASN A 15 23.07 -1.82 -34.67
C ASN A 15 23.62 -2.32 -33.33
N ASN A 16 24.95 -2.49 -33.23
CA ASN A 16 25.60 -2.89 -31.98
C ASN A 16 25.47 -1.81 -30.89
N MET A 17 25.58 -0.53 -31.26
CA MET A 17 25.40 0.58 -30.32
C MET A 17 23.98 0.66 -29.75
N ILE A 18 22.97 0.43 -30.60
CA ILE A 18 21.55 0.38 -30.18
C ILE A 18 21.32 -0.76 -29.19
N GLU A 19 21.88 -1.94 -29.44
CA GLU A 19 21.72 -3.08 -28.53
C GLU A 19 22.45 -2.87 -27.20
N ILE A 20 23.63 -2.23 -27.20
CA ILE A 20 24.32 -1.81 -25.97
C ILE A 20 23.45 -0.83 -25.17
N GLN A 21 22.87 0.18 -25.82
CA GLN A 21 21.99 1.14 -25.17
C GLN A 21 20.77 0.45 -24.55
N LYS A 22 20.08 -0.42 -25.30
CA LYS A 22 18.95 -1.20 -24.77
C LYS A 22 19.36 -2.10 -23.60
N GLY A 23 20.56 -2.67 -23.65
CA GLY A 23 21.11 -3.47 -22.55
C GLY A 23 21.29 -2.64 -21.28
N LEU A 24 21.90 -1.47 -21.39
CA LEU A 24 22.07 -0.54 -20.28
C LEU A 24 20.72 -0.05 -19.73
N GLU A 25 19.78 0.31 -20.60
CA GLU A 25 18.42 0.71 -20.20
C GLU A 25 17.70 -0.41 -19.46
N ARG A 26 17.78 -1.66 -19.94
CA ARG A 26 17.22 -2.82 -19.23
C ARG A 26 17.83 -2.99 -17.85
N LEU A 27 19.15 -2.83 -17.72
CA LEU A 27 19.84 -2.94 -16.43
C LEU A 27 19.40 -1.86 -15.46
N LEU A 28 19.27 -0.61 -15.92
CA LEU A 28 18.76 0.51 -15.11
C LEU A 28 17.31 0.24 -14.66
N ILE A 29 16.45 -0.23 -15.57
CA ILE A 29 15.06 -0.57 -15.25
C ILE A 29 15.00 -1.69 -14.21
N SER A 30 15.73 -2.78 -14.41
CA SER A 30 15.61 -3.97 -13.56
C SER A 30 16.29 -3.82 -12.20
N HIS A 31 17.43 -3.12 -12.12
CA HIS A 31 18.23 -3.04 -10.89
C HIS A 31 18.08 -1.73 -10.12
N ILE A 32 17.57 -0.68 -10.74
CA ILE A 32 17.39 0.62 -10.07
C ILE A 32 15.91 0.96 -9.96
N TYR A 33 15.24 1.17 -11.10
CA TYR A 33 13.87 1.70 -11.08
C TYR A 33 12.84 0.71 -10.53
N SER A 34 12.94 -0.57 -10.91
CA SER A 34 12.01 -1.61 -10.44
C SER A 34 12.08 -1.80 -8.92
N PRO A 35 13.26 -1.99 -8.28
CA PRO A 35 13.35 -2.06 -6.82
C PRO A 35 12.83 -0.80 -6.12
N ILE A 36 13.10 0.39 -6.64
CA ILE A 36 12.57 1.65 -6.08
C ILE A 36 11.05 1.64 -6.09
N LYS A 37 10.42 1.29 -7.23
CA LYS A 37 8.96 1.22 -7.34
C LYS A 37 8.35 0.15 -6.45
N LEU A 38 9.02 -0.99 -6.29
CA LEU A 38 8.59 -2.03 -5.36
C LEU A 38 8.62 -1.51 -3.92
N ASN A 39 9.67 -0.80 -3.53
CA ASN A 39 9.81 -0.21 -2.21
C ASN A 39 8.74 0.87 -1.94
N GLU A 40 8.49 1.76 -2.91
CA GLU A 40 7.41 2.75 -2.84
C GLU A 40 6.05 2.08 -2.60
N ARG A 41 5.73 1.02 -3.37
CA ARG A 41 4.50 0.25 -3.19
C ARG A 41 4.40 -0.37 -1.80
N ASN A 42 5.48 -0.98 -1.31
CA ASN A 42 5.50 -1.61 0.01
C ASN A 42 5.33 -0.58 1.13
N ASN A 43 5.94 0.60 1.00
CA ASN A 43 5.77 1.70 1.95
C ASN A 43 4.31 2.20 1.97
N LEU A 44 3.68 2.35 0.81
CA LEU A 44 2.26 2.73 0.73
C LEU A 44 1.34 1.69 1.39
N MET A 45 1.62 0.41 1.18
CA MET A 45 0.85 -0.67 1.84
C MET A 45 1.02 -0.63 3.36
N SER A 46 2.26 -0.44 3.83
CA SER A 46 2.57 -0.35 5.26
C SER A 46 1.93 0.87 5.93
N ASP A 47 2.01 2.05 5.30
CA ASP A 47 1.35 3.27 5.79
C ASP A 47 -0.17 3.14 5.81
N GLY A 48 -0.76 2.50 4.78
CA GLY A 48 -2.18 2.19 4.74
C GLY A 48 -2.61 1.26 5.88
N ASP A 49 -1.88 0.17 6.10
CA ASP A 49 -2.15 -0.78 7.19
C ASP A 49 -2.05 -0.09 8.57
N PHE A 50 -1.01 0.73 8.76
CA PHE A 50 -0.83 1.51 9.99
C PHE A 50 -2.01 2.47 10.25
N LYS A 51 -2.45 3.20 9.22
CA LYS A 51 -3.60 4.13 9.33
C LYS A 51 -4.90 3.40 9.63
N ILE A 52 -5.16 2.28 8.97
CA ILE A 52 -6.35 1.45 9.22
C ILE A 52 -6.36 0.94 10.66
N LYS A 53 -5.24 0.39 11.13
CA LYS A 53 -5.10 -0.08 12.52
C LYS A 53 -5.29 1.03 13.55
N THR A 54 -4.72 2.20 13.27
CA THR A 54 -4.86 3.37 14.15
C THR A 54 -6.32 3.82 14.26
N GLU A 55 -7.02 3.93 13.13
CA GLU A 55 -8.43 4.32 13.11
C GLU A 55 -9.34 3.26 13.75
N ALA A 56 -9.05 1.98 13.52
CA ALA A 56 -9.75 0.86 14.16
C ALA A 56 -9.59 0.90 15.69
N LEU A 57 -8.38 1.15 16.19
CA LEU A 57 -8.11 1.29 17.61
C LEU A 57 -8.83 2.51 18.23
N ALA A 58 -8.83 3.65 17.51
CA ALA A 58 -9.55 4.84 17.95
C ALA A 58 -11.07 4.57 18.02
N THR A 59 -11.62 3.91 17.01
CA THR A 59 -13.04 3.53 16.96
C THR A 59 -13.40 2.56 18.09
N LYS A 60 -12.58 1.52 18.30
CA LYS A 60 -12.74 0.57 19.40
C LYS A 60 -12.79 1.29 20.75
N THR A 61 -11.85 2.21 20.97
CA THR A 61 -11.77 3.01 22.20
C THR A 61 -13.01 3.87 22.39
N ALA A 62 -13.48 4.54 21.33
CA ALA A 62 -14.68 5.36 21.37
C ALA A 62 -15.95 4.54 21.69
N LEU A 63 -16.09 3.36 21.09
CA LEU A 63 -17.21 2.43 21.38
C LEU A 63 -17.19 1.98 22.84
N GLY A 64 -16.03 1.64 23.38
CA GLY A 64 -15.87 1.28 24.80
C GLY A 64 -16.27 2.44 25.74
N MET A 65 -15.86 3.66 25.43
CA MET A 65 -16.24 4.87 26.18
C MET A 65 -17.76 5.11 26.14
N ILE A 66 -18.37 5.07 24.96
CA ILE A 66 -19.82 5.24 24.79
C ILE A 66 -20.59 4.15 25.55
N SER A 67 -20.14 2.90 25.44
CA SER A 67 -20.74 1.78 26.17
C SER A 67 -20.68 2.00 27.68
N SER A 68 -19.54 2.47 28.22
CA SER A 68 -19.39 2.76 29.65
C SER A 68 -20.28 3.93 30.10
N GLN A 69 -20.40 4.97 29.29
CA GLN A 69 -21.22 6.15 29.59
C GLN A 69 -22.71 5.79 29.62
N LEU A 70 -23.18 5.01 28.66
CA LEU A 70 -24.58 4.55 28.59
C LEU A 70 -24.93 3.64 29.77
N ASP A 71 -24.03 2.72 30.14
CA ASP A 71 -24.21 1.83 31.29
C ASP A 71 -24.32 2.62 32.61
N THR A 72 -23.58 3.74 32.71
CA THR A 72 -23.61 4.62 33.88
C THR A 72 -24.87 5.50 33.93
N THR A 73 -25.34 6.00 32.78
CA THR A 73 -26.38 7.04 32.70
C THR A 73 -27.80 6.50 32.48
N MET A 74 -27.96 5.32 31.89
CA MET A 74 -29.26 4.74 31.56
C MET A 74 -29.38 3.32 32.10
N LYS A 75 -30.38 3.08 32.96
CA LYS A 75 -30.68 1.75 33.52
C LYS A 75 -31.99 1.21 32.96
N GLY A 76 -31.97 -0.03 32.47
CA GLY A 76 -33.15 -0.75 31.98
C GLY A 76 -32.83 -1.72 30.85
N ALA A 77 -33.77 -2.61 30.51
CA ALA A 77 -33.55 -3.67 29.52
C ALA A 77 -33.14 -3.15 28.13
N TYR A 78 -33.66 -1.98 27.73
CA TYR A 78 -33.26 -1.33 26.48
C TYR A 78 -31.80 -0.87 26.50
N SER A 79 -31.35 -0.21 27.57
CA SER A 79 -29.95 0.27 27.66
C SER A 79 -28.97 -0.90 27.73
N THR A 80 -29.31 -1.96 28.46
CA THR A 80 -28.51 -3.20 28.50
C THR A 80 -28.32 -3.78 27.10
N LYS A 81 -29.37 -3.81 26.27
CA LYS A 81 -29.26 -4.35 24.91
C LYS A 81 -28.37 -3.51 23.99
N VAL A 82 -28.44 -2.19 24.13
CA VAL A 82 -27.58 -1.26 23.37
C VAL A 82 -26.12 -1.42 23.80
N VAL A 83 -25.84 -1.45 25.10
CA VAL A 83 -24.50 -1.67 25.67
C VAL A 83 -23.90 -3.01 25.22
N GLU A 84 -24.68 -4.10 25.26
CA GLU A 84 -24.25 -5.41 24.72
C GLU A 84 -23.88 -5.32 23.24
N THR A 85 -24.71 -4.67 22.44
CA THR A 85 -24.48 -4.54 20.99
C THR A 85 -23.21 -3.74 20.70
N LEU A 86 -22.98 -2.65 21.44
CA LEU A 86 -21.77 -1.84 21.33
C LEU A 86 -20.52 -2.66 21.68
N LYS A 87 -20.55 -3.45 22.77
CA LYS A 87 -19.44 -4.34 23.15
C LYS A 87 -19.19 -5.46 22.15
N THR A 88 -20.24 -5.99 21.52
CA THR A 88 -20.08 -6.96 20.43
C THR A 88 -19.40 -6.32 19.23
N LYS A 89 -19.82 -5.11 18.84
CA LYS A 89 -19.21 -4.37 17.72
C LYS A 89 -17.80 -3.90 18.01
N GLU A 90 -17.49 -3.55 19.25
CA GLU A 90 -16.12 -3.26 19.69
C GLU A 90 -15.17 -4.45 19.42
N LYS A 91 -15.62 -5.68 19.71
CA LYS A 91 -14.81 -6.90 19.46
C LYS A 91 -14.56 -7.19 17.99
N ASP A 92 -15.43 -6.75 17.08
CA ASP A 92 -15.20 -6.92 15.64
C ASP A 92 -13.88 -6.22 15.21
N TYR A 93 -13.49 -5.14 15.89
CA TYR A 93 -12.24 -4.40 15.63
C TYR A 93 -10.97 -5.12 16.15
N ASP A 94 -11.08 -6.12 17.03
CA ASP A 94 -9.93 -6.94 17.48
C ASP A 94 -9.33 -7.77 16.35
N THR A 95 -10.07 -7.97 15.26
CA THR A 95 -9.57 -8.69 14.08
C THR A 95 -8.75 -7.80 13.14
N ILE A 96 -8.81 -6.48 13.33
CA ILE A 96 -8.16 -5.48 12.49
C ILE A 96 -6.88 -4.94 13.17
N VAL A 97 -6.93 -4.73 14.49
CA VAL A 97 -5.82 -4.23 15.32
C VAL A 97 -4.85 -5.36 15.67
#